data_AF-A0A2D9CFM5-F1
#
_entry.id   AF-A0A2D9CFM5-F1
#
_cell.length_a   1.000
_cell.length_b   1.000
_cell.length_c   1.000
_cell.angle_alpha   90.00
_cell.angle_beta   90.00
_cell.angle_gamma   90.00
#
_symmetry.space_group_name_H-M   'P 1'
#
loop_
_entity.id
_entity.type
_entity.pdbx_description
1 polymer ?
#
loop_
_entity_poly.entity_id
_entity_poly.type
_entity_poly.pdbx_seq_one_letter_code
_entity_poly.pdbx_strand_id
1 'polypeptide(L)'
;MAYIGTSPSNGVRRVHTYTATAGQTTFTGSSTEGVTLTYADTNYIDVFQNGVLLGSADYTSTSGTSVVLAQGASVSDLVVIVVYDVFSVADTVSKTSGGSFDSAVTMSNNLTVSGDLASSTSGTSNFRAGVNAGNSIVSDGNYNTVVGDEAGTAISTGDNNTALGYSAGASITTTSNCTVVGHDAGGDITTGTQNTIVGSNAGNAITEGQYNVVMGVDALGADTLGSKSVAIGVDALNEQNFTSATDSHNTAVGYNSGKRTTTAIKNVTIGSLAGDEITDGQQNVCIGYNNSANLTTGDFNVCIGSVNKPTSANGEFCIILGYNVDGANNYTTIGKSSSDIRALHGSTTWSTVSDERYKKDITDSTAGLGFINDLRPRTFKYKNLGDLPDTFNSYEEGSTEVFKNANTNHGFIAQEVKTAIDAHSEIKDGFRLWDNRDDGSQEVAETALIPILTKAVQELSAQVTALTNRITALESGE
;
A
#
# COMPACT_ATOMS: atom_id res chain seq x y z
N MET A 1 2.61 59.40 -38.45
CA MET A 1 1.49 58.49 -38.76
C MET A 1 1.75 57.92 -40.13
N ALA A 2 1.96 56.60 -40.22
CA ALA A 2 2.23 55.94 -41.50
C ALA A 2 0.96 55.99 -42.36
N TYR A 3 1.11 56.47 -43.58
CA TYR A 3 0.07 56.54 -44.60
C TYR A 3 -0.30 55.10 -45.01
N ILE A 4 -1.31 54.51 -44.36
CA ILE A 4 -1.89 53.23 -44.77
C ILE A 4 -2.86 53.54 -45.90
N GLY A 5 -2.41 53.36 -47.14
CA GLY A 5 -3.21 52.97 -48.30
C GLY A 5 -4.44 53.82 -48.69
N THR A 6 -4.73 53.86 -49.98
CA THR A 6 -5.93 54.49 -50.55
C THR A 6 -7.24 53.74 -50.22
N SER A 7 -7.20 52.65 -49.44
CA SER A 7 -8.34 51.86 -48.97
C SER A 7 -8.00 51.15 -47.63
N PRO A 8 -8.96 50.97 -46.69
CA PRO A 8 -8.75 50.29 -45.40
C PRO A 8 -8.33 48.81 -45.46
N SER A 9 -8.16 48.24 -46.66
CA SER A 9 -7.84 46.82 -46.88
C SER A 9 -6.40 46.53 -47.36
N ASN A 10 -5.58 47.56 -47.62
CA ASN A 10 -4.29 47.40 -48.28
C ASN A 10 -3.15 47.87 -47.36
N GLY A 11 -2.07 47.09 -47.27
CA GLY A 11 -0.86 47.49 -46.56
C GLY A 11 0.40 47.19 -47.39
N VAL A 12 1.57 47.64 -46.89
CA VAL A 12 2.86 47.43 -47.56
C VAL A 12 3.23 45.95 -47.49
N ARG A 13 3.11 45.22 -48.59
CA ARG A 13 3.56 43.82 -48.68
C ARG A 13 5.07 43.72 -48.73
N ARG A 14 5.72 44.59 -49.51
CA ARG A 14 7.18 44.57 -49.65
C ARG A 14 7.73 45.88 -50.19
N VAL A 15 9.02 46.11 -49.96
CA VAL A 15 9.79 47.23 -50.49
C VAL A 15 10.98 46.65 -51.25
N HIS A 16 11.23 47.15 -52.45
CA HIS A 16 12.35 46.76 -53.30
C HIS A 16 13.25 47.96 -53.54
N THR A 17 14.53 47.85 -53.19
CA THR A 17 15.49 48.94 -53.38
C THR A 17 16.46 48.60 -54.49
N TYR A 18 16.63 49.52 -55.44
CA TYR A 18 17.61 49.42 -56.50
C TYR A 18 18.59 50.57 -56.41
N THR A 19 19.86 50.28 -56.62
CA THR A 19 20.88 51.31 -56.85
C THR A 19 21.07 51.43 -58.36
N ALA A 20 20.71 52.58 -58.92
CA ALA A 20 20.74 52.78 -60.36
C ALA A 20 22.17 52.85 -60.91
N THR A 21 22.33 52.30 -62.11
CA THR A 21 23.49 52.53 -62.98
C THR A 21 23.25 53.73 -63.90
N ALA A 22 24.30 54.25 -64.54
CA ALA A 22 24.21 55.49 -65.32
C ALA A 22 23.13 55.44 -66.41
N GLY A 23 22.10 56.28 -66.29
CA GLY A 23 21.02 56.37 -67.28
C GLY A 23 20.05 55.18 -67.26
N GLN A 24 20.05 54.38 -66.19
CA GLN A 24 19.16 53.23 -66.07
C GLN A 24 17.70 53.68 -65.96
N THR A 25 16.88 53.23 -66.89
CA THR A 25 15.44 53.48 -66.88
C THR A 25 14.66 52.30 -66.34
N THR A 26 15.10 51.06 -66.61
CA THR A 26 14.38 49.85 -66.21
C THR A 26 14.94 49.22 -64.95
N PHE A 27 14.06 49.00 -63.97
CA PHE A 27 14.34 48.32 -62.70
C PHE A 27 13.51 47.03 -62.67
N THR A 28 14.20 45.91 -62.69
CA THR A 28 13.60 44.56 -62.77
C THR A 28 14.52 43.54 -62.13
N GLY A 29 14.03 42.32 -61.94
CA GLY A 29 14.80 41.23 -61.36
C GLY A 29 15.02 41.43 -59.86
N SER A 30 16.16 40.96 -59.37
CA SER A 30 16.48 40.99 -57.94
C SER A 30 16.83 42.40 -57.49
N SER A 31 16.16 42.89 -56.45
CA SER A 31 16.53 44.13 -55.77
C SER A 31 17.82 43.95 -54.95
N THR A 32 18.32 45.03 -54.35
CA THR A 32 19.51 45.02 -53.50
C THR A 32 19.36 44.06 -52.31
N GLU A 33 18.13 43.82 -51.86
CA GLU A 33 17.78 42.85 -50.81
C GLU A 33 17.74 41.39 -51.29
N GLY A 34 18.05 41.11 -52.56
CA GLY A 34 18.03 39.75 -53.12
C GLY A 34 16.64 39.24 -53.50
N VAL A 35 15.62 40.10 -53.53
CA VAL A 35 14.23 39.71 -53.80
C VAL A 35 13.81 40.15 -55.21
N THR A 36 13.29 39.23 -56.00
CA THR A 36 12.73 39.54 -57.33
C THR A 36 11.51 40.44 -57.22
N LEU A 37 11.50 41.56 -57.95
CA LEU A 37 10.34 42.44 -58.05
C LEU A 37 9.17 41.74 -58.73
N THR A 38 8.05 41.69 -58.03
CA THR A 38 6.77 41.17 -58.52
C THR A 38 5.64 41.99 -57.91
N TYR A 39 4.72 42.49 -58.74
CA TYR A 39 3.52 43.16 -58.27
C TYR A 39 2.34 42.83 -59.20
N ALA A 40 1.18 42.55 -58.62
CA ALA A 40 0.03 42.00 -59.33
C ALA A 40 -0.81 43.07 -60.06
N ASP A 41 -0.82 44.30 -59.53
CA ASP A 41 -1.61 45.41 -60.06
C ASP A 41 -0.78 46.70 -60.02
N THR A 42 -0.83 47.45 -61.11
CA THR A 42 -0.08 48.68 -61.34
C THR A 42 -0.59 49.85 -60.51
N ASN A 43 -1.82 49.77 -60.02
CA ASN A 43 -2.43 50.84 -59.20
C ASN A 43 -2.01 50.78 -57.73
N TYR A 44 -1.21 49.79 -57.34
CA TYR A 44 -0.83 49.53 -55.95
C TYR A 44 0.69 49.42 -55.77
N ILE A 45 1.43 50.29 -56.45
CA ILE A 45 2.84 50.52 -56.18
C ILE A 45 3.14 52.01 -56.04
N ASP A 46 4.05 52.36 -55.15
CA ASP A 46 4.67 53.69 -55.10
C ASP A 46 6.15 53.57 -55.47
N VAL A 47 6.63 54.46 -56.34
CA VAL A 47 8.02 54.49 -56.77
C VAL A 47 8.65 55.76 -56.25
N PHE A 48 9.73 55.64 -55.50
CA PHE A 48 10.51 56.75 -54.99
C PHE A 48 11.88 56.76 -55.64
N GLN A 49 12.38 57.93 -56.01
CA GLN A 49 13.78 58.12 -56.39
C GLN A 49 14.44 59.04 -55.36
N ASN A 50 15.50 58.57 -54.71
CA ASN A 50 16.20 59.25 -53.63
C ASN A 50 15.27 59.76 -52.51
N GLY A 51 14.21 59.00 -52.22
CA GLY A 51 13.22 59.33 -51.20
C GLY A 51 12.10 60.28 -51.66
N VAL A 52 12.09 60.72 -52.92
CA VAL A 52 11.01 61.52 -53.50
C VAL A 52 10.03 60.63 -54.23
N LEU A 53 8.74 60.69 -53.86
CA LEU A 53 7.67 59.97 -54.56
C LEU A 53 7.52 60.49 -55.99
N LEU A 54 7.60 59.60 -56.95
CA LEU A 54 7.42 59.91 -58.37
C LEU A 54 5.93 59.98 -58.74
N GLY A 55 5.58 60.90 -59.63
CA GLY A 55 4.23 60.98 -60.18
C GLY A 55 3.94 59.82 -61.12
N SER A 56 2.66 59.52 -61.36
CA SER A 56 2.23 58.45 -62.28
C SER A 56 2.63 58.67 -63.75
N ALA A 57 3.07 59.88 -64.11
CA ALA A 57 3.63 60.20 -65.42
C ALA A 57 5.15 59.98 -65.50
N ASP A 58 5.84 59.89 -64.37
CA ASP A 58 7.31 59.83 -64.28
C ASP A 58 7.86 58.40 -64.33
N TYR A 59 6.98 57.41 -64.29
CA TYR A 59 7.32 56.01 -64.51
C TYR A 59 6.17 55.26 -65.16
N THR A 60 6.50 54.13 -65.78
CA THR A 60 5.56 53.14 -66.28
C THR A 60 5.73 51.84 -65.53
N SER A 61 4.61 51.32 -65.04
CA SER A 61 4.48 49.98 -64.50
C SER A 61 3.33 49.33 -65.25
N THR A 62 3.61 48.27 -66.00
CA THR A 62 2.59 47.35 -66.52
C THR A 62 2.73 46.10 -65.68
N SER A 63 1.62 45.57 -65.15
CA SER A 63 1.62 44.52 -64.11
C SER A 63 2.66 43.43 -64.40
N GLY A 64 3.44 43.05 -63.39
CA GLY A 64 4.55 42.11 -63.58
C GLY A 64 5.80 42.40 -62.75
N THR A 65 6.96 42.44 -63.42
CA THR A 65 8.29 42.29 -62.79
C THR A 65 9.24 43.47 -63.03
N SER A 66 8.77 44.58 -63.60
CA SER A 66 9.64 45.73 -63.93
C SER A 66 8.95 47.08 -63.77
N VAL A 67 9.69 48.10 -63.32
CA VAL A 67 9.29 49.51 -63.37
C VAL A 67 10.24 50.26 -64.30
N VAL A 68 9.71 51.11 -65.17
CA VAL A 68 10.49 51.90 -66.13
C VAL A 68 10.32 53.39 -65.85
N LEU A 69 11.38 54.08 -65.45
CA LEU A 69 11.36 55.53 -65.28
C LEU A 69 11.28 56.24 -66.63
N ALA A 70 10.52 57.34 -66.69
CA ALA A 70 10.39 58.18 -67.88
C ALA A 70 11.70 58.89 -68.25
N GLN A 71 12.58 59.11 -67.27
CA GLN A 71 13.95 59.59 -67.45
C GLN A 71 14.93 58.67 -66.73
N GLY A 72 16.12 58.48 -67.32
CA GLY A 72 17.13 57.59 -66.75
C GLY A 72 17.64 58.11 -65.40
N ALA A 73 17.67 57.22 -64.41
CA ALA A 73 18.26 57.52 -63.11
C ALA A 73 19.78 57.73 -63.23
N SER A 74 20.33 58.61 -62.40
CA SER A 74 21.76 58.85 -62.33
C SER A 74 22.46 57.70 -61.59
N VAL A 75 23.78 57.58 -61.77
CA VAL A 75 24.58 56.62 -60.99
C VAL A 75 24.34 56.85 -59.50
N SER A 76 24.10 55.76 -58.76
CA SER A 76 23.86 55.76 -57.31
C SER A 76 22.53 56.36 -56.86
N ASP A 77 21.63 56.71 -57.78
CA ASP A 77 20.25 57.02 -57.39
C ASP A 77 19.60 55.78 -56.78
N LEU A 78 18.90 55.98 -55.66
CA LEU A 78 18.15 54.95 -54.97
C LEU A 78 16.72 54.94 -55.49
N VAL A 79 16.35 53.88 -56.20
CA VAL A 79 14.97 53.68 -56.64
C VAL A 79 14.31 52.67 -55.72
N VAL A 80 13.36 53.15 -54.93
CA VAL A 80 12.60 52.34 -53.96
C VAL A 80 11.20 52.12 -54.51
N ILE A 81 10.83 50.86 -54.71
CA ILE A 81 9.50 50.46 -55.17
C ILE A 81 8.78 49.82 -53.99
N VAL A 82 7.75 50.49 -53.49
CA VAL A 82 6.87 50.00 -52.42
C VAL A 82 5.68 49.32 -53.07
N VAL A 83 5.55 48.01 -52.86
CA VAL A 83 4.45 47.21 -53.38
C VAL A 83 3.42 47.02 -52.27
N TYR A 84 2.20 47.48 -52.53
CA TYR A 84 1.05 47.25 -51.65
C TYR A 84 0.29 46.02 -52.09
N ASP A 85 -0.30 45.30 -51.13
CA ASP A 85 -1.16 44.17 -51.40
C ASP A 85 -2.29 44.10 -50.36
N VAL A 86 -3.30 43.29 -50.65
CA VAL A 86 -4.37 42.99 -49.70
C VAL A 86 -3.82 42.00 -48.68
N PHE A 87 -3.65 42.43 -47.43
CA PHE A 87 -3.36 41.50 -46.35
C PHE A 87 -4.65 40.74 -46.01
N SER A 88 -4.65 39.42 -46.22
CA SER A 88 -5.73 38.58 -45.71
C SER A 88 -5.55 38.33 -44.21
N VAL A 89 -6.66 38.17 -43.48
CA VAL A 89 -6.72 37.89 -42.03
C VAL A 89 -6.04 36.55 -41.65
N ALA A 90 -5.50 35.81 -42.61
CA ALA A 90 -4.85 34.51 -42.40
C ALA A 90 -3.63 34.57 -41.47
N ASP A 91 -3.01 35.74 -41.27
CA ASP A 91 -1.84 35.92 -40.39
C ASP A 91 -2.18 36.43 -38.98
N THR A 92 -3.47 36.66 -38.68
CA THR A 92 -3.91 37.14 -37.36
C THR A 92 -5.02 36.26 -36.81
N VAL A 93 -4.72 35.54 -35.73
CA VAL A 93 -5.73 34.83 -34.94
C VAL A 93 -6.59 35.84 -34.19
N SER A 94 -7.87 35.95 -34.55
CA SER A 94 -8.82 36.76 -33.79
C SER A 94 -8.99 36.21 -32.36
N LYS A 95 -9.13 37.10 -31.37
CA LYS A 95 -9.45 36.74 -29.97
C LYS A 95 -10.67 35.81 -29.85
N THR A 96 -11.65 35.96 -30.74
CA THR A 96 -12.86 35.12 -30.76
C THR A 96 -12.68 33.79 -31.48
N SER A 97 -11.67 33.66 -32.34
CA SER A 97 -11.49 32.47 -33.19
C SER A 97 -10.54 31.45 -32.57
N GLY A 98 -9.60 31.87 -31.71
CA GLY A 98 -8.54 30.98 -31.20
C GLY A 98 -7.56 30.54 -32.29
N GLY A 99 -6.45 29.91 -31.91
CA GLY A 99 -5.41 29.51 -32.85
C GLY A 99 -4.58 28.33 -32.34
N SER A 100 -3.95 27.61 -33.26
CA SER A 100 -3.06 26.48 -32.99
C SER A 100 -1.60 26.92 -33.11
N PHE A 101 -0.73 26.37 -32.25
CA PHE A 101 0.72 26.54 -32.35
C PHE A 101 1.32 25.23 -32.87
N ASP A 102 1.88 25.23 -34.09
CA ASP A 102 2.44 24.04 -34.72
C ASP A 102 3.88 23.71 -34.26
N SER A 103 4.34 24.34 -33.18
CA SER A 103 5.70 24.20 -32.64
C SER A 103 5.77 24.52 -31.15
N ALA A 104 6.93 24.29 -30.54
CA ALA A 104 7.14 24.47 -29.12
C ALA A 104 6.81 25.90 -28.65
N VAL A 105 5.97 26.00 -27.62
CA VAL A 105 5.64 27.26 -26.95
C VAL A 105 6.50 27.39 -25.69
N THR A 106 7.40 28.37 -25.63
CA THR A 106 8.16 28.70 -24.41
C THR A 106 7.47 29.84 -23.67
N MET A 107 7.06 29.62 -22.43
CA MET A 107 6.46 30.67 -21.58
C MET A 107 7.47 31.11 -20.53
N SER A 108 7.92 32.37 -20.58
CA SER A 108 8.89 32.92 -19.63
C SER A 108 8.30 33.25 -18.25
N ASN A 109 6.98 33.11 -18.08
CA ASN A 109 6.21 33.38 -16.87
C ASN A 109 5.02 32.40 -16.79
N ASN A 110 4.04 32.69 -15.93
CA ASN A 110 2.86 31.84 -15.73
C ASN A 110 1.94 31.75 -16.96
N LEU A 111 1.37 30.56 -17.19
CA LEU A 111 0.24 30.34 -18.09
C LEU A 111 -1.06 30.41 -17.28
N THR A 112 -1.95 31.32 -17.64
CA THR A 112 -3.32 31.37 -17.09
C THR A 112 -4.30 30.85 -18.13
N VAL A 113 -4.96 29.72 -17.86
CA VAL A 113 -6.02 29.17 -18.70
C VAL A 113 -7.37 29.43 -18.03
N SER A 114 -8.28 30.11 -18.73
CA SER A 114 -9.62 30.45 -18.21
C SER A 114 -10.68 29.35 -18.47
N GLY A 115 -10.24 28.14 -18.86
CA GLY A 115 -11.03 26.96 -19.20
C GLY A 115 -10.17 25.68 -19.12
N ASP A 116 -10.61 24.58 -19.71
CA ASP A 116 -9.87 23.31 -19.70
C ASP A 116 -8.60 23.39 -20.58
N LEU A 117 -7.50 22.78 -20.13
CA LEU A 117 -6.20 22.82 -20.83
C LEU A 117 -6.19 21.97 -22.13
N ALA A 118 -7.15 21.04 -22.32
CA ALA A 118 -7.03 20.01 -23.36
C ALA A 118 -8.30 19.58 -24.10
N SER A 119 -9.51 20.09 -23.84
CA SER A 119 -10.64 19.87 -24.78
C SER A 119 -11.79 20.86 -24.65
N SER A 120 -12.40 21.19 -25.80
CA SER A 120 -13.68 21.87 -25.90
C SER A 120 -14.85 20.88 -25.83
N THR A 121 -14.83 19.99 -24.83
CA THR A 121 -15.87 18.97 -24.62
C THR A 121 -16.92 19.48 -23.64
N SER A 122 -18.12 18.90 -23.65
CA SER A 122 -19.24 19.23 -22.75
C SER A 122 -19.01 18.77 -21.30
N GLY A 123 -18.07 17.85 -21.03
CA GLY A 123 -17.61 17.53 -19.67
C GLY A 123 -16.74 18.66 -19.10
N THR A 124 -17.07 19.15 -17.91
CA THR A 124 -16.45 20.32 -17.28
C THR A 124 -15.36 19.97 -16.26
N SER A 125 -14.39 20.87 -16.10
CA SER A 125 -13.37 20.83 -15.04
C SER A 125 -12.45 19.60 -15.12
N ASN A 126 -12.06 19.20 -16.33
CA ASN A 126 -11.15 18.08 -16.55
C ASN A 126 -9.72 18.57 -16.82
N PHE A 127 -8.72 17.86 -16.31
CA PHE A 127 -7.31 18.02 -16.69
C PHE A 127 -6.86 16.82 -17.50
N ARG A 128 -6.39 17.03 -18.74
CA ARG A 128 -5.87 15.94 -19.60
C ARG A 128 -4.49 16.30 -20.12
N ALA A 129 -3.52 15.40 -20.01
CA ALA A 129 -2.16 15.62 -20.51
C ALA A 129 -1.49 14.30 -20.93
N GLY A 130 -1.20 14.14 -22.22
CA GLY A 130 -0.63 12.92 -22.78
C GLY A 130 -1.25 12.61 -24.14
N VAL A 131 -0.66 11.68 -24.88
CA VAL A 131 -1.27 11.17 -26.11
C VAL A 131 -2.49 10.34 -25.72
N ASN A 132 -3.63 10.59 -26.37
CA ASN A 132 -4.93 9.95 -26.12
C ASN A 132 -5.53 10.11 -24.71
N ALA A 133 -4.84 10.76 -23.76
CA ALA A 133 -5.30 10.97 -22.39
C ALA A 133 -6.75 11.51 -22.32
N GLY A 134 -7.67 10.68 -21.82
CA GLY A 134 -9.08 11.04 -21.68
C GLY A 134 -9.79 11.45 -22.98
N ASN A 135 -9.37 10.94 -24.14
CA ASN A 135 -9.90 11.34 -25.45
C ASN A 135 -11.41 11.03 -25.63
N SER A 136 -11.96 10.05 -24.91
CA SER A 136 -13.37 9.67 -24.97
C SER A 136 -14.29 10.51 -24.08
N ILE A 137 -13.76 11.42 -23.26
CA ILE A 137 -14.59 12.26 -22.38
C ILE A 137 -15.23 13.34 -23.23
N VAL A 138 -16.53 13.19 -23.54
CA VAL A 138 -17.29 14.09 -24.42
C VAL A 138 -18.32 14.92 -23.65
N SER A 139 -19.33 14.29 -23.03
CA SER A 139 -20.45 14.93 -22.34
C SER A 139 -20.82 14.08 -21.14
N ASP A 140 -20.92 14.72 -19.96
CA ASP A 140 -20.81 14.04 -18.67
C ASP A 140 -19.41 13.38 -18.52
N GLY A 141 -18.94 13.10 -17.30
CA GLY A 141 -17.50 12.83 -17.07
C GLY A 141 -16.74 14.10 -16.67
N ASN A 142 -17.16 14.69 -15.55
CA ASN A 142 -16.64 15.90 -14.96
C ASN A 142 -15.56 15.60 -13.91
N TYR A 143 -14.72 16.60 -13.61
CA TYR A 143 -13.79 16.58 -12.49
C TYR A 143 -12.72 15.47 -12.55
N ASN A 144 -12.33 15.05 -13.77
CA ASN A 144 -11.29 14.04 -13.95
C ASN A 144 -9.89 14.66 -14.10
N THR A 145 -8.87 13.99 -13.58
CA THR A 145 -7.45 14.30 -13.81
C THR A 145 -6.79 13.13 -14.52
N VAL A 146 -6.38 13.29 -15.77
CA VAL A 146 -5.90 12.21 -16.64
C VAL A 146 -4.55 12.60 -17.24
N VAL A 147 -3.49 11.89 -16.88
CA VAL A 147 -2.11 12.25 -17.25
C VAL A 147 -1.31 11.00 -17.62
N GLY A 148 -0.78 10.97 -18.84
CA GLY A 148 -0.03 9.82 -19.36
C GLY A 148 -0.55 9.39 -20.73
N ASP A 149 0.32 8.73 -21.50
CA ASP A 149 -0.07 8.12 -22.77
C ASP A 149 -1.08 6.99 -22.52
N GLU A 150 -2.19 6.99 -23.26
CA GLU A 150 -3.33 6.07 -23.10
C GLU A 150 -4.03 6.09 -21.72
N ALA A 151 -3.73 7.06 -20.85
CA ALA A 151 -4.39 7.17 -19.54
C ALA A 151 -5.88 7.49 -19.70
N GLY A 152 -6.75 6.78 -18.97
CA GLY A 152 -8.19 7.04 -18.92
C GLY A 152 -8.89 7.16 -20.28
N THR A 153 -8.40 6.46 -21.31
CA THR A 153 -8.84 6.61 -22.70
C THR A 153 -10.30 6.25 -22.92
N ALA A 154 -10.87 5.34 -22.13
CA ALA A 154 -12.27 4.96 -22.25
C ALA A 154 -13.25 5.83 -21.45
N ILE A 155 -12.79 6.81 -20.65
CA ILE A 155 -13.68 7.57 -19.76
C ILE A 155 -14.68 8.35 -20.62
N SER A 156 -15.96 8.02 -20.49
CA SER A 156 -17.03 8.61 -21.30
C SER A 156 -17.95 9.49 -20.48
N THR A 157 -18.47 8.96 -19.36
CA THR A 157 -19.36 9.67 -18.42
C THR A 157 -18.96 9.53 -16.95
N GLY A 158 -17.82 8.89 -16.66
CA GLY A 158 -17.33 8.69 -15.30
C GLY A 158 -16.80 9.98 -14.68
N ASP A 159 -17.29 10.34 -13.49
CA ASP A 159 -16.91 11.58 -12.80
C ASP A 159 -15.84 11.32 -11.71
N ASN A 160 -15.07 12.36 -11.37
CA ASN A 160 -14.16 12.38 -10.21
C ASN A 160 -13.06 11.30 -10.22
N ASN A 161 -12.56 10.93 -11.39
CA ASN A 161 -11.46 9.96 -11.51
C ASN A 161 -10.10 10.65 -11.63
N THR A 162 -9.08 10.08 -11.02
CA THR A 162 -7.68 10.42 -11.25
C THR A 162 -6.98 9.25 -11.91
N ALA A 163 -6.39 9.44 -13.08
CA ALA A 163 -5.61 8.46 -13.82
C ALA A 163 -4.25 9.07 -14.17
N LEU A 164 -3.15 8.56 -13.58
CA LEU A 164 -1.80 9.08 -13.77
C LEU A 164 -0.81 7.95 -14.07
N GLY A 165 -0.26 7.92 -15.28
CA GLY A 165 0.68 6.91 -15.75
C GLY A 165 0.34 6.40 -17.15
N TYR A 166 1.27 5.67 -17.78
CA TYR A 166 1.00 5.00 -19.05
C TYR A 166 -0.15 3.99 -18.85
N SER A 167 -1.23 4.13 -19.63
CA SER A 167 -2.39 3.21 -19.64
C SER A 167 -3.08 3.06 -18.25
N ALA A 168 -2.89 4.02 -17.35
CA ALA A 168 -3.58 4.05 -16.06
C ALA A 168 -5.09 4.20 -16.26
N GLY A 169 -5.89 3.27 -15.73
CA GLY A 169 -7.35 3.32 -15.80
C GLY A 169 -7.91 3.30 -17.23
N ALA A 170 -7.22 2.68 -18.19
CA ALA A 170 -7.55 2.74 -19.61
C ALA A 170 -8.99 2.28 -19.94
N SER A 171 -9.54 1.31 -19.20
CA SER A 171 -10.90 0.78 -19.43
C SER A 171 -12.02 1.46 -18.64
N ILE A 172 -11.72 2.46 -17.80
CA ILE A 172 -12.75 3.18 -17.02
C ILE A 172 -13.69 3.88 -18.00
N THR A 173 -14.97 3.51 -18.03
CA THR A 173 -15.98 4.12 -18.91
C THR A 173 -16.92 5.07 -18.15
N THR A 174 -17.89 4.50 -17.44
CA THR A 174 -18.91 5.23 -16.64
C THR A 174 -18.60 5.22 -15.14
N THR A 175 -17.53 4.55 -14.75
CA THR A 175 -17.08 4.40 -13.36
C THR A 175 -16.61 5.73 -12.78
N SER A 176 -16.94 5.98 -11.52
CA SER A 176 -16.64 7.24 -10.83
C SER A 176 -15.86 7.03 -9.53
N ASN A 177 -15.16 8.08 -9.10
CA ASN A 177 -14.42 8.16 -7.84
C ASN A 177 -13.23 7.18 -7.70
N CYS A 178 -12.56 6.85 -8.80
CA CYS A 178 -11.35 6.04 -8.75
C CYS A 178 -10.08 6.90 -8.75
N THR A 179 -9.10 6.56 -7.92
CA THR A 179 -7.74 7.11 -7.98
C THR A 179 -6.80 6.03 -8.47
N VAL A 180 -6.18 6.22 -9.61
CA VAL A 180 -5.38 5.22 -10.32
C VAL A 180 -4.05 5.84 -10.74
N VAL A 181 -2.95 5.38 -10.16
CA VAL A 181 -1.63 5.98 -10.36
C VAL A 181 -0.58 4.90 -10.58
N GLY A 182 0.01 4.83 -11.77
CA GLY A 182 1.05 3.85 -12.12
C GLY A 182 0.96 3.39 -13.57
N HIS A 183 1.99 2.69 -14.03
CA HIS A 183 1.98 2.01 -15.33
C HIS A 183 0.97 0.85 -15.30
N ASP A 184 -0.01 0.83 -16.21
CA ASP A 184 -1.08 -0.18 -16.31
C ASP A 184 -1.87 -0.42 -15.00
N ALA A 185 -1.85 0.54 -14.07
CA ALA A 185 -2.64 0.47 -12.85
C ALA A 185 -4.13 0.50 -13.18
N GLY A 186 -4.94 -0.37 -12.59
CA GLY A 186 -6.39 -0.40 -12.78
C GLY A 186 -6.84 -0.48 -14.24
N GLY A 187 -6.05 -1.11 -15.12
CA GLY A 187 -6.25 -1.11 -16.57
C GLY A 187 -7.61 -1.65 -17.03
N ASP A 188 -8.18 -2.62 -16.32
CA ASP A 188 -9.41 -3.34 -16.73
C ASP A 188 -10.68 -2.89 -15.98
N ILE A 189 -10.64 -1.79 -15.21
CA ILE A 189 -11.81 -1.32 -14.43
C ILE A 189 -12.94 -0.90 -15.36
N THR A 190 -14.04 -1.65 -15.37
CA THR A 190 -15.21 -1.35 -16.19
C THR A 190 -16.32 -0.71 -15.35
N THR A 191 -16.80 -1.40 -14.32
CA THR A 191 -17.92 -0.97 -13.45
C THR A 191 -17.52 -0.80 -11.97
N GLY A 192 -16.28 -1.12 -11.62
CA GLY A 192 -15.74 -1.03 -10.26
C GLY A 192 -15.49 0.39 -9.77
N THR A 193 -16.36 0.93 -8.91
CA THR A 193 -16.26 2.30 -8.38
C THR A 193 -15.49 2.41 -7.06
N GLN A 194 -15.03 3.62 -6.74
CA GLN A 194 -14.45 3.97 -5.43
C GLN A 194 -13.18 3.19 -5.06
N ASN A 195 -12.34 2.88 -6.07
CA ASN A 195 -11.06 2.21 -5.86
C ASN A 195 -9.90 3.23 -5.74
N THR A 196 -8.96 2.96 -4.85
CA THR A 196 -7.68 3.67 -4.77
C THR A 196 -6.55 2.71 -5.13
N ILE A 197 -5.85 2.95 -6.23
CA ILE A 197 -4.89 2.04 -6.84
C ILE A 197 -3.61 2.81 -7.17
N VAL A 198 -2.50 2.41 -6.56
CA VAL A 198 -1.21 3.10 -6.69
C VAL A 198 -0.06 2.09 -6.84
N GLY A 199 0.56 2.02 -8.01
CA GLY A 199 1.68 1.11 -8.30
C GLY A 199 1.66 0.58 -9.73
N SER A 200 2.78 0.06 -10.22
CA SER A 200 2.83 -0.59 -11.53
C SER A 200 2.00 -1.88 -11.49
N ASN A 201 1.09 -2.04 -12.45
CA ASN A 201 0.14 -3.16 -12.58
C ASN A 201 -0.72 -3.41 -11.33
N ALA A 202 -0.81 -2.45 -10.40
CA ALA A 202 -1.64 -2.57 -9.22
C ALA A 202 -3.11 -2.70 -9.63
N GLY A 203 -3.81 -3.73 -9.14
CA GLY A 203 -5.24 -3.94 -9.41
C GLY A 203 -5.60 -3.95 -10.90
N ASN A 204 -4.67 -4.32 -11.78
CA ASN A 204 -4.83 -4.18 -13.23
C ASN A 204 -5.97 -5.04 -13.79
N ALA A 205 -6.28 -6.18 -13.16
CA ALA A 205 -7.36 -7.09 -13.55
C ALA A 205 -8.73 -6.76 -12.96
N ILE A 206 -8.86 -5.75 -12.08
CA ILE A 206 -10.15 -5.41 -11.43
C ILE A 206 -11.13 -4.95 -12.50
N THR A 207 -12.22 -5.68 -12.70
CA THR A 207 -13.28 -5.30 -13.67
C THR A 207 -14.48 -4.68 -12.96
N GLU A 208 -15.04 -5.37 -11.96
CA GLU A 208 -16.27 -4.98 -11.25
C GLU A 208 -16.04 -4.64 -9.78
N GLY A 209 -14.89 -5.03 -9.21
CA GLY A 209 -14.55 -4.84 -7.80
C GLY A 209 -14.62 -3.38 -7.35
N GLN A 210 -15.17 -3.13 -6.16
CA GLN A 210 -15.41 -1.79 -5.61
C GLN A 210 -14.77 -1.62 -4.23
N TYR A 211 -14.51 -0.36 -3.85
CA TYR A 211 -14.00 -0.02 -2.51
C TYR A 211 -12.66 -0.67 -2.14
N ASN A 212 -11.81 -0.96 -3.12
CA ASN A 212 -10.50 -1.54 -2.87
C ASN A 212 -9.44 -0.45 -2.64
N VAL A 213 -8.49 -0.72 -1.75
CA VAL A 213 -7.28 0.07 -1.55
C VAL A 213 -6.09 -0.78 -1.94
N VAL A 214 -5.42 -0.43 -3.02
CA VAL A 214 -4.33 -1.19 -3.63
C VAL A 214 -3.11 -0.28 -3.75
N MET A 215 -2.00 -0.66 -3.13
CA MET A 215 -0.77 0.13 -3.15
C MET A 215 0.47 -0.78 -3.20
N GLY A 216 1.15 -0.84 -4.34
CA GLY A 216 2.32 -1.70 -4.53
C GLY A 216 2.40 -2.24 -5.95
N VAL A 217 3.57 -2.74 -6.34
CA VAL A 217 3.72 -3.41 -7.64
C VAL A 217 3.00 -4.75 -7.59
N ASP A 218 2.17 -5.02 -8.61
CA ASP A 218 1.38 -6.25 -8.76
C ASP A 218 0.43 -6.58 -7.57
N ALA A 219 0.19 -5.63 -6.67
CA ALA A 219 -0.76 -5.79 -5.57
C ALA A 219 -2.18 -6.01 -6.13
N LEU A 220 -2.90 -7.00 -5.61
CA LEU A 220 -4.25 -7.38 -6.05
C LEU A 220 -4.36 -7.60 -7.58
N GLY A 221 -3.29 -8.12 -8.21
CA GLY A 221 -3.14 -8.18 -9.67
C GLY A 221 -4.04 -9.18 -10.41
N ALA A 222 -4.60 -10.19 -9.74
CA ALA A 222 -5.48 -11.17 -10.37
C ALA A 222 -6.98 -10.95 -10.11
N ASP A 223 -7.35 -10.01 -9.22
CA ASP A 223 -8.72 -9.91 -8.73
C ASP A 223 -9.62 -9.21 -9.74
N THR A 224 -10.64 -9.92 -10.24
CA THR A 224 -11.59 -9.39 -11.21
C THR A 224 -12.85 -8.83 -10.54
N LEU A 225 -13.35 -9.49 -9.50
CA LEU A 225 -14.71 -9.29 -8.97
C LEU A 225 -14.76 -8.97 -7.45
N GLY A 226 -13.63 -9.02 -6.76
CA GLY A 226 -13.54 -8.79 -5.33
C GLY A 226 -13.67 -7.32 -4.94
N SER A 227 -14.45 -7.06 -3.90
CA SER A 227 -14.67 -5.73 -3.33
C SER A 227 -14.19 -5.64 -1.89
N LYS A 228 -13.88 -4.44 -1.42
CA LYS A 228 -13.54 -4.13 -0.01
C LYS A 228 -12.26 -4.80 0.50
N SER A 229 -11.27 -4.97 -0.37
CA SER A 229 -9.92 -5.42 -0.01
C SER A 229 -8.97 -4.24 0.25
N VAL A 230 -8.01 -4.47 1.13
CA VAL A 230 -6.83 -3.61 1.32
C VAL A 230 -5.59 -4.43 0.99
N ALA A 231 -4.87 -4.08 -0.08
CA ALA A 231 -3.64 -4.73 -0.52
C ALA A 231 -2.50 -3.70 -0.59
N ILE A 232 -1.59 -3.70 0.38
CA ILE A 232 -0.49 -2.73 0.46
C ILE A 232 0.84 -3.47 0.55
N GLY A 233 1.69 -3.31 -0.45
CA GLY A 233 2.99 -4.01 -0.58
C GLY A 233 3.10 -4.70 -1.93
N VAL A 234 4.33 -5.03 -2.33
CA VAL A 234 4.57 -5.80 -3.57
C VAL A 234 3.94 -7.19 -3.40
N ASP A 235 3.19 -7.63 -4.41
CA ASP A 235 2.48 -8.92 -4.47
C ASP A 235 1.45 -9.17 -3.35
N ALA A 236 1.03 -8.14 -2.62
CA ALA A 236 -0.01 -8.31 -1.59
C ALA A 236 -1.33 -8.73 -2.26
N LEU A 237 -1.93 -9.85 -1.82
CA LEU A 237 -3.14 -10.47 -2.41
C LEU A 237 -3.07 -10.70 -3.93
N ASN A 238 -1.87 -10.91 -4.50
CA ASN A 238 -1.68 -10.98 -5.96
C ASN A 238 -2.58 -12.03 -6.65
N GLU A 239 -2.85 -13.16 -6.00
CA GLU A 239 -3.63 -14.27 -6.58
C GLU A 239 -5.14 -14.24 -6.24
N GLN A 240 -5.62 -13.21 -5.52
CA GLN A 240 -7.03 -13.13 -5.13
C GLN A 240 -7.90 -13.02 -6.37
N ASN A 241 -8.88 -13.90 -6.51
CA ASN A 241 -9.81 -13.88 -7.63
C ASN A 241 -11.07 -14.71 -7.33
N PHE A 242 -12.24 -14.14 -7.64
CA PHE A 242 -13.53 -14.76 -7.38
C PHE A 242 -14.26 -15.09 -8.69
N THR A 243 -15.09 -16.14 -8.70
CA THR A 243 -15.94 -16.48 -9.85
C THR A 243 -17.25 -15.69 -9.90
N SER A 244 -17.53 -14.89 -8.87
CA SER A 244 -18.71 -14.03 -8.75
C SER A 244 -18.39 -12.78 -7.94
N ALA A 245 -19.13 -11.68 -8.15
CA ALA A 245 -19.04 -10.46 -7.34
C ALA A 245 -19.09 -10.79 -5.85
N THR A 246 -18.02 -10.43 -5.11
CA THR A 246 -17.82 -10.87 -3.73
C THR A 246 -17.27 -9.75 -2.86
N ASP A 247 -17.84 -9.58 -1.68
CA ASP A 247 -17.26 -8.76 -0.61
C ASP A 247 -16.13 -9.52 0.09
N SER A 248 -14.91 -9.31 -0.39
CA SER A 248 -13.71 -10.05 0.04
C SER A 248 -13.29 -9.74 1.48
N HIS A 249 -13.34 -8.47 1.89
CA HIS A 249 -12.95 -8.02 3.23
C HIS A 249 -11.55 -8.46 3.68
N ASN A 250 -10.63 -8.72 2.75
CA ASN A 250 -9.25 -9.08 3.08
C ASN A 250 -8.41 -7.82 3.33
N THR A 251 -7.51 -7.89 4.30
CA THR A 251 -6.48 -6.87 4.55
C THR A 251 -5.12 -7.55 4.48
N ALA A 252 -4.28 -7.11 3.56
CA ALA A 252 -2.90 -7.56 3.38
C ALA A 252 -1.95 -6.37 3.35
N VAL A 253 -0.98 -6.33 4.26
CA VAL A 253 -0.01 -5.24 4.37
C VAL A 253 1.40 -5.79 4.54
N GLY A 254 2.20 -5.80 3.48
CA GLY A 254 3.58 -6.28 3.47
C GLY A 254 4.00 -6.90 2.14
N TYR A 255 5.31 -7.16 1.99
CA TYR A 255 5.85 -7.91 0.85
C TYR A 255 5.32 -9.35 0.86
N ASN A 256 4.64 -9.77 -0.22
CA ASN A 256 3.97 -11.06 -0.37
C ASN A 256 2.92 -11.37 0.71
N SER A 257 2.36 -10.37 1.40
CA SER A 257 1.33 -10.61 2.42
C SER A 257 0.07 -11.19 1.78
N GLY A 258 -0.40 -12.35 2.24
CA GLY A 258 -1.58 -13.01 1.66
C GLY A 258 -1.45 -13.37 0.18
N LYS A 259 -0.23 -13.48 -0.37
CA LYS A 259 0.02 -13.59 -1.81
C LYS A 259 -0.87 -14.61 -2.53
N ARG A 260 -1.00 -15.81 -1.97
CA ARG A 260 -1.73 -16.94 -2.59
C ARG A 260 -3.21 -17.01 -2.21
N THR A 261 -3.75 -15.98 -1.56
CA THR A 261 -5.19 -15.91 -1.25
C THR A 261 -5.96 -15.91 -2.55
N THR A 262 -6.73 -16.96 -2.83
CA THR A 262 -7.51 -17.13 -4.06
C THR A 262 -8.96 -16.71 -3.83
N THR A 263 -9.75 -17.53 -3.13
CA THR A 263 -11.18 -17.27 -2.87
C THR A 263 -11.48 -17.01 -1.40
N ALA A 264 -10.44 -16.93 -0.56
CA ALA A 264 -10.63 -16.66 0.86
C ALA A 264 -11.17 -15.24 1.10
N ILE A 265 -11.91 -15.08 2.20
CA ILE A 265 -12.49 -13.80 2.61
C ILE A 265 -12.21 -13.52 4.10
N LYS A 266 -12.27 -12.23 4.46
CA LYS A 266 -12.19 -11.73 5.84
C LYS A 266 -10.89 -12.06 6.57
N ASN A 267 -9.78 -12.20 5.83
CA ASN A 267 -8.46 -12.42 6.41
C ASN A 267 -7.74 -11.11 6.69
N VAL A 268 -6.93 -11.10 7.76
CA VAL A 268 -5.99 -10.02 8.08
C VAL A 268 -4.58 -10.61 8.03
N THR A 269 -3.79 -10.21 7.05
CA THR A 269 -2.38 -10.58 6.91
C THR A 269 -1.52 -9.32 6.98
N ILE A 270 -0.63 -9.21 7.95
CA ILE A 270 0.20 -8.01 8.15
C ILE A 270 1.63 -8.44 8.44
N GLY A 271 2.55 -8.02 7.58
CA GLY A 271 3.97 -8.33 7.62
C GLY A 271 4.44 -9.06 6.38
N SER A 272 5.76 -9.21 6.23
CA SER A 272 6.32 -9.89 5.06
C SER A 272 6.09 -11.40 5.16
N LEU A 273 5.58 -12.00 4.08
CA LEU A 273 5.21 -13.42 4.02
C LEU A 273 4.16 -13.82 5.08
N ALA A 274 3.37 -12.86 5.59
CA ALA A 274 2.30 -13.18 6.53
C ALA A 274 1.12 -13.81 5.77
N GLY A 275 0.73 -15.03 6.15
CA GLY A 275 -0.40 -15.73 5.55
C GLY A 275 -0.28 -15.93 4.05
N ASP A 276 0.94 -15.95 3.51
CA ASP A 276 1.22 -16.03 2.07
C ASP A 276 0.77 -17.34 1.43
N GLU A 277 0.54 -18.37 2.24
CA GLU A 277 0.03 -19.69 1.84
C GLU A 277 -1.50 -19.86 1.98
N ILE A 278 -2.23 -18.89 2.53
CA ILE A 278 -3.71 -18.94 2.62
C ILE A 278 -4.27 -18.91 1.21
N THR A 279 -5.06 -19.91 0.82
CA THR A 279 -5.76 -19.98 -0.48
C THR A 279 -7.24 -19.68 -0.32
N ASP A 280 -7.96 -20.52 0.43
CA ASP A 280 -9.42 -20.43 0.59
C ASP A 280 -9.87 -20.24 2.05
N GLY A 281 -8.93 -20.37 3.01
CA GLY A 281 -9.20 -20.29 4.44
C GLY A 281 -9.60 -18.89 4.90
N GLN A 282 -10.68 -18.78 5.66
CA GLN A 282 -11.39 -17.53 5.97
C GLN A 282 -11.22 -17.09 7.42
N GLN A 283 -11.42 -15.80 7.66
CA GLN A 283 -11.45 -15.22 9.02
C GLN A 283 -10.17 -15.49 9.83
N ASN A 284 -9.02 -15.55 9.17
CA ASN A 284 -7.72 -15.73 9.79
C ASN A 284 -7.03 -14.39 10.06
N VAL A 285 -6.26 -14.32 11.14
CA VAL A 285 -5.41 -13.19 11.51
C VAL A 285 -3.97 -13.68 11.55
N CYS A 286 -3.13 -13.22 10.62
CA CYS A 286 -1.71 -13.54 10.54
C CYS A 286 -0.89 -12.26 10.63
N ILE A 287 -0.22 -12.02 11.75
CA ILE A 287 0.52 -10.76 11.99
C ILE A 287 1.97 -11.05 12.37
N GLY A 288 2.91 -10.59 11.55
CA GLY A 288 4.35 -10.69 11.75
C GLY A 288 5.08 -11.26 10.53
N TYR A 289 6.20 -11.95 10.72
CA TYR A 289 7.04 -12.42 9.61
C TYR A 289 6.88 -13.92 9.37
N ASN A 290 6.57 -14.30 8.13
CA ASN A 290 6.46 -15.69 7.69
C ASN A 290 5.52 -16.53 8.58
N ASN A 291 4.41 -15.92 9.02
CA ASN A 291 3.40 -16.62 9.81
C ASN A 291 2.42 -17.35 8.90
N SER A 292 1.91 -18.47 9.40
CA SER A 292 0.92 -19.30 8.74
C SER A 292 1.40 -19.89 7.41
N ALA A 293 2.70 -20.18 7.29
CA ALA A 293 3.37 -20.77 6.12
C ALA A 293 2.88 -22.20 5.75
N ASN A 294 1.77 -22.66 6.30
CA ASN A 294 1.14 -23.93 5.99
C ASN A 294 -0.40 -23.82 5.88
N LEU A 295 -1.00 -22.69 6.30
CA LEU A 295 -2.45 -22.57 6.39
C LEU A 295 -3.02 -22.26 5.00
N THR A 296 -3.67 -23.22 4.35
CA THR A 296 -4.27 -23.06 3.00
C THR A 296 -5.78 -22.84 3.07
N THR A 297 -6.53 -23.76 3.69
CA THR A 297 -8.01 -23.77 3.70
C THR A 297 -8.61 -23.70 5.10
N GLY A 298 -7.80 -23.45 6.13
CA GLY A 298 -8.25 -23.44 7.51
C GLY A 298 -8.82 -22.09 7.94
N ASP A 299 -9.78 -22.10 8.85
CA ASP A 299 -10.57 -20.92 9.22
C ASP A 299 -10.39 -20.49 10.68
N PHE A 300 -10.68 -19.22 10.99
CA PHE A 300 -10.75 -18.70 12.36
C PHE A 300 -9.45 -18.81 13.17
N ASN A 301 -8.29 -18.80 12.52
CA ASN A 301 -7.01 -18.88 13.20
C ASN A 301 -6.45 -17.49 13.53
N VAL A 302 -5.69 -17.40 14.60
CA VAL A 302 -4.91 -16.23 15.01
C VAL A 302 -3.46 -16.67 15.14
N CYS A 303 -2.58 -16.19 14.27
CA CYS A 303 -1.15 -16.46 14.29
C CYS A 303 -0.39 -15.14 14.39
N ILE A 304 0.22 -14.87 15.55
CA ILE A 304 0.92 -13.61 15.82
C ILE A 304 2.35 -13.91 16.28
N GLY A 305 3.34 -13.28 15.66
CA GLY A 305 4.76 -13.49 15.97
C GLY A 305 5.57 -13.78 14.71
N SER A 306 6.45 -14.78 14.72
CA SER A 306 7.21 -15.11 13.51
C SER A 306 7.42 -16.60 13.35
N VAL A 307 7.26 -17.09 12.12
CA VAL A 307 7.39 -18.52 11.77
C VAL A 307 6.40 -19.39 12.54
N ASN A 308 5.30 -18.82 13.02
CA ASN A 308 4.25 -19.60 13.67
C ASN A 308 3.35 -20.20 12.59
N LYS A 309 2.76 -21.37 12.85
CA LYS A 309 1.82 -21.96 11.90
C LYS A 309 0.81 -22.87 12.61
N PRO A 310 -0.41 -22.96 12.09
CA PRO A 310 -1.28 -24.09 12.39
C PRO A 310 -0.60 -25.39 11.97
N THR A 311 -0.78 -26.44 12.76
CA THR A 311 -0.17 -27.75 12.50
C THR A 311 -0.69 -28.39 11.21
N SER A 312 -1.92 -28.08 10.80
CA SER A 312 -2.50 -28.54 9.53
C SER A 312 -2.85 -27.38 8.60
N ALA A 313 -2.90 -27.69 7.31
CA ALA A 313 -3.23 -26.71 6.29
C ALA A 313 -4.70 -26.25 6.33
N ASN A 314 -5.55 -27.06 6.93
CA ASN A 314 -6.95 -26.78 7.24
C ASN A 314 -7.16 -26.56 8.75
N GLY A 315 -6.15 -26.02 9.45
CA GLY A 315 -6.24 -25.78 10.89
C GLY A 315 -7.37 -24.81 11.21
N GLU A 316 -8.05 -24.98 12.33
CA GLU A 316 -9.19 -24.14 12.71
C GLU A 316 -9.14 -23.75 14.18
N PHE A 317 -9.55 -22.52 14.49
CA PHE A 317 -9.58 -22.00 15.86
C PHE A 317 -8.24 -22.10 16.60
N CYS A 318 -7.12 -22.09 15.87
CA CYS A 318 -5.80 -22.04 16.48
C CYS A 318 -5.52 -20.61 16.95
N ILE A 319 -5.09 -20.42 18.20
CA ILE A 319 -4.52 -19.15 18.68
C ILE A 319 -3.04 -19.41 18.97
N ILE A 320 -2.15 -18.89 18.14
CA ILE A 320 -0.73 -19.20 18.13
C ILE A 320 0.05 -17.91 18.33
N LEU A 321 0.75 -17.79 19.45
CA LEU A 321 1.47 -16.59 19.85
C LEU A 321 2.92 -16.95 20.18
N GLY A 322 3.89 -16.51 19.39
CA GLY A 322 5.28 -16.92 19.68
C GLY A 322 6.30 -16.73 18.57
N TYR A 323 7.41 -17.44 18.70
CA TYR A 323 8.41 -17.56 17.65
C TYR A 323 8.63 -19.04 17.33
N ASN A 324 8.42 -19.41 16.07
CA ASN A 324 8.55 -20.78 15.58
C ASN A 324 7.67 -21.76 16.38
N VAL A 325 6.40 -21.40 16.60
CA VAL A 325 5.44 -22.19 17.37
C VAL A 325 4.38 -22.79 16.45
N ASP A 326 4.16 -24.09 16.63
CA ASP A 326 3.12 -24.82 15.94
C ASP A 326 1.90 -24.99 16.86
N GLY A 327 0.75 -24.46 16.43
CA GLY A 327 -0.49 -24.49 17.21
C GLY A 327 -1.52 -25.43 16.59
N ALA A 328 -2.19 -26.20 17.44
CA ALA A 328 -3.25 -27.12 17.02
C ALA A 328 -4.64 -26.47 17.12
N ASN A 329 -5.62 -27.11 16.46
CA ASN A 329 -7.00 -26.64 16.44
C ASN A 329 -7.60 -26.53 17.83
N ASN A 330 -8.33 -25.44 18.10
CA ASN A 330 -8.97 -25.13 19.38
C ASN A 330 -7.99 -24.94 20.56
N TYR A 331 -6.69 -24.72 20.28
CA TYR A 331 -5.72 -24.40 21.32
C TYR A 331 -5.28 -22.95 21.24
N THR A 332 -5.09 -22.37 22.41
CA THR A 332 -4.17 -21.26 22.62
C THR A 332 -2.79 -21.85 22.92
N THR A 333 -1.84 -21.65 22.01
CA THR A 333 -0.45 -22.07 22.12
C THR A 333 0.44 -20.83 22.20
N ILE A 334 1.20 -20.70 23.28
CA ILE A 334 2.06 -19.54 23.55
C ILE A 334 3.47 -20.04 23.84
N GLY A 335 4.48 -19.58 23.11
CA GLY A 335 5.84 -20.05 23.41
C GLY A 335 6.92 -19.64 22.43
N LYS A 336 8.03 -20.38 22.48
CA LYS A 336 9.13 -20.29 21.54
C LYS A 336 9.57 -21.70 21.18
N SER A 337 9.52 -22.05 19.89
CA SER A 337 9.92 -23.40 19.45
C SER A 337 9.17 -24.47 20.26
N SER A 338 9.87 -25.44 20.82
CA SER A 338 9.29 -26.49 21.68
C SER A 338 8.99 -26.05 23.12
N SER A 339 9.29 -24.80 23.50
CA SER A 339 9.03 -24.28 24.84
C SER A 339 7.72 -23.48 24.85
N ASP A 340 6.61 -24.19 24.93
CA ASP A 340 5.28 -23.59 24.85
C ASP A 340 4.31 -24.03 25.97
N ILE A 341 3.34 -23.16 26.21
CA ILE A 341 2.20 -23.36 27.10
C ILE A 341 0.98 -23.48 26.21
N ARG A 342 0.19 -24.53 26.44
CA ARG A 342 -1.00 -24.83 25.66
C ARG A 342 -2.22 -24.86 26.56
N ALA A 343 -3.27 -24.19 26.11
CA ALA A 343 -4.58 -24.21 26.74
C ALA A 343 -5.65 -24.52 25.68
N LEU A 344 -6.39 -25.61 25.89
CA LEU A 344 -7.57 -25.93 25.06
C LEU A 344 -8.70 -24.94 25.37
N HIS A 345 -9.39 -24.47 24.34
CA HIS A 345 -10.53 -23.56 24.49
C HIS A 345 -11.70 -24.26 25.19
N GLY A 346 -12.45 -23.53 26.04
CA GLY A 346 -13.60 -24.05 26.78
C GLY A 346 -13.30 -24.64 28.17
N SER A 347 -12.05 -24.55 28.65
CA SER A 347 -11.68 -24.95 30.01
C SER A 347 -11.69 -23.74 30.97
N THR A 348 -12.56 -23.73 31.99
CA THR A 348 -12.67 -22.68 33.04
C THR A 348 -11.57 -22.86 34.07
N THR A 349 -10.56 -21.98 34.14
CA THR A 349 -9.25 -22.34 34.77
C THR A 349 -8.78 -23.73 34.27
N TRP A 350 -7.78 -24.37 34.89
CA TRP A 350 -7.79 -25.82 34.88
C TRP A 350 -8.69 -26.27 36.03
N SER A 351 -10.01 -26.08 35.90
CA SER A 351 -10.95 -26.61 36.88
C SER A 351 -11.13 -28.11 36.66
N THR A 352 -11.05 -28.90 37.72
CA THR A 352 -11.34 -30.34 37.66
C THR A 352 -12.67 -30.62 38.36
N VAL A 353 -13.45 -31.59 37.85
CA VAL A 353 -14.68 -32.04 38.54
C VAL A 353 -14.31 -32.61 39.92
N SER A 354 -14.99 -32.17 40.97
CA SER A 354 -14.77 -32.63 42.35
C SER A 354 -16.07 -32.69 43.17
N ASP A 355 -17.18 -33.11 42.55
CA ASP A 355 -18.50 -33.26 43.19
C ASP A 355 -18.55 -34.54 44.07
N GLU A 356 -19.25 -34.49 45.21
CA GLU A 356 -19.35 -35.56 46.22
C GLU A 356 -19.84 -36.88 45.63
N ARG A 357 -20.76 -36.82 44.66
CA ARG A 357 -21.34 -38.01 44.02
C ARG A 357 -20.32 -38.83 43.22
N TYR A 358 -19.14 -38.27 42.95
CA TYR A 358 -18.02 -38.98 42.32
C TYR A 358 -17.04 -39.62 43.32
N LYS A 359 -17.31 -39.62 44.64
CA LYS A 359 -16.38 -40.09 45.70
C LYS A 359 -17.03 -41.16 46.61
N LYS A 360 -16.24 -42.10 47.18
CA LYS A 360 -16.65 -43.12 48.19
C LYS A 360 -15.55 -43.36 49.21
N ASP A 361 -15.84 -44.08 50.30
CA ASP A 361 -14.90 -44.29 51.43
C ASP A 361 -14.30 -42.95 51.89
N ILE A 362 -15.10 -41.88 51.79
CA ILE A 362 -14.71 -40.50 52.02
C ILE A 362 -14.42 -40.39 53.52
N THR A 363 -13.14 -40.29 53.82
CA THR A 363 -12.63 -40.12 55.18
C THR A 363 -11.76 -38.89 55.21
N ASP A 364 -11.71 -38.24 56.36
CA ASP A 364 -10.85 -37.06 56.52
C ASP A 364 -9.39 -37.43 56.32
N SER A 365 -8.68 -36.62 55.54
CA SER A 365 -7.22 -36.76 55.41
C SER A 365 -6.57 -36.62 56.78
N THR A 366 -5.64 -37.52 57.07
CA THR A 366 -4.73 -37.44 58.22
C THR A 366 -3.35 -36.92 57.82
N ALA A 367 -3.07 -36.82 56.52
CA ALA A 367 -1.87 -36.17 56.02
C ALA A 367 -2.07 -34.65 56.09
N GLY A 368 -1.24 -33.98 56.88
CA GLY A 368 -1.40 -32.59 57.27
C GLY A 368 -0.09 -31.97 57.74
N LEU A 369 -0.10 -31.39 58.95
CA LEU A 369 0.97 -30.53 59.44
C LEU A 369 2.30 -31.28 59.60
N GLY A 370 2.26 -32.55 59.99
CA GLY A 370 3.46 -33.40 60.08
C GLY A 370 4.20 -33.46 58.74
N PHE A 371 3.51 -33.88 57.67
CA PHE A 371 4.09 -33.94 56.33
C PHE A 371 4.55 -32.58 55.81
N ILE A 372 3.74 -31.53 56.01
CA ILE A 372 4.09 -30.18 55.56
C ILE A 372 5.35 -29.64 56.26
N ASN A 373 5.56 -29.96 57.54
CA ASN A 373 6.73 -29.54 58.29
C ASN A 373 8.03 -30.21 57.80
N ASP A 374 7.93 -31.41 57.23
CA ASP A 374 9.07 -32.15 56.70
C ASP A 374 9.43 -31.73 55.26
N LEU A 375 8.55 -30.98 54.57
CA LEU A 375 8.86 -30.34 53.29
C LEU A 375 9.80 -29.14 53.48
N ARG A 376 10.75 -29.00 52.56
CA ARG A 376 11.78 -27.95 52.61
C ARG A 376 11.70 -27.03 51.40
N PRO A 377 10.96 -25.92 51.48
CA PRO A 377 11.03 -24.88 50.46
C PRO A 377 12.46 -24.37 50.34
N ARG A 378 13.00 -24.35 49.12
CA ARG A 378 14.35 -23.89 48.80
C ARG A 378 14.33 -22.66 47.92
N THR A 379 15.42 -21.94 48.01
CA THR A 379 15.80 -20.94 47.01
C THR A 379 16.98 -21.49 46.22
N PHE A 380 16.90 -21.46 44.89
CA PHE A 380 17.92 -22.02 44.01
C PHE A 380 18.04 -21.24 42.71
N LYS A 381 19.23 -21.26 42.09
CA LYS A 381 19.41 -20.78 40.71
C LYS A 381 19.48 -21.96 39.75
N TYR A 382 18.90 -21.82 38.56
CA TYR A 382 19.15 -22.76 37.49
C TYR A 382 20.58 -22.58 36.97
N LYS A 383 21.17 -23.68 36.53
CA LYS A 383 22.54 -23.71 35.99
C LYS A 383 22.55 -23.25 34.53
N ASN A 384 23.73 -22.89 34.04
CA ASN A 384 23.92 -22.79 32.60
C ASN A 384 23.69 -24.14 31.95
N LEU A 385 23.26 -24.14 30.69
CA LEU A 385 23.08 -25.31 29.85
C LEU A 385 24.37 -26.11 29.86
N GLY A 386 25.53 -25.48 29.66
CA GLY A 386 26.84 -26.13 29.74
C GLY A 386 27.31 -26.56 31.14
N ASP A 387 26.59 -26.22 32.21
CA ASP A 387 26.88 -26.64 33.60
C ASP A 387 25.92 -27.70 34.12
N LEU A 388 24.85 -27.98 33.37
CA LEU A 388 23.99 -29.10 33.68
C LEU A 388 24.81 -30.40 33.60
N PRO A 389 24.45 -31.44 34.37
CA PRO A 389 24.94 -32.77 34.03
C PRO A 389 24.78 -32.97 32.53
N ASP A 390 25.81 -33.49 31.87
CA ASP A 390 25.76 -33.84 30.45
C ASP A 390 24.61 -34.82 30.14
N THR A 391 24.11 -35.50 31.17
CA THR A 391 22.88 -36.30 31.15
C THR A 391 21.57 -35.49 31.01
N PHE A 392 21.54 -34.16 31.10
CA PHE A 392 20.31 -33.34 31.06
C PHE A 392 19.99 -32.82 29.67
N ASN A 393 18.70 -32.81 29.34
CA ASN A 393 18.24 -32.49 27.98
C ASN A 393 18.48 -31.06 27.51
N SER A 394 18.64 -30.12 28.43
CA SER A 394 18.95 -28.74 28.08
C SER A 394 20.45 -28.46 28.13
N TYR A 395 21.28 -29.48 28.31
CA TYR A 395 22.72 -29.31 28.25
C TYR A 395 23.16 -28.95 26.83
N GLU A 396 24.00 -27.94 26.72
CA GLU A 396 24.65 -27.55 25.48
C GLU A 396 26.14 -27.34 25.80
N GLU A 397 27.01 -28.11 25.14
CA GLU A 397 28.44 -28.12 25.47
C GLU A 397 29.07 -26.74 25.26
N GLY A 398 29.73 -26.23 26.30
CA GLY A 398 30.31 -24.88 26.28
C GLY A 398 29.27 -23.75 26.24
N SER A 399 27.98 -24.06 26.31
CA SER A 399 26.92 -23.06 26.30
C SER A 399 26.84 -22.35 27.63
N THR A 400 26.91 -21.03 27.54
CA THR A 400 26.69 -20.12 28.67
C THR A 400 25.21 -19.73 28.80
N GLU A 401 24.32 -20.27 27.96
CA GLU A 401 22.87 -20.07 28.08
C GLU A 401 22.37 -20.63 29.40
N VAL A 402 21.33 -20.04 30.01
CA VAL A 402 20.85 -20.49 31.33
C VAL A 402 19.60 -21.34 31.21
N PHE A 403 19.55 -22.46 31.93
CA PHE A 403 18.40 -23.37 31.88
C PHE A 403 17.16 -22.69 32.44
N LYS A 404 16.13 -22.55 31.60
CA LYS A 404 14.88 -21.79 31.86
C LYS A 404 15.11 -20.30 32.16
N ASN A 405 15.78 -19.98 33.26
CA ASN A 405 16.07 -18.62 33.69
C ASN A 405 17.24 -18.54 34.68
N ALA A 406 17.93 -17.42 34.70
CA ALA A 406 19.04 -17.20 35.64
C ALA A 406 18.65 -16.75 37.06
N ASN A 407 17.35 -16.72 37.39
CA ASN A 407 16.86 -16.17 38.66
C ASN A 407 17.11 -17.13 39.83
N THR A 408 17.06 -16.56 41.03
CA THR A 408 16.81 -17.37 42.22
C THR A 408 15.32 -17.69 42.28
N ASN A 409 14.96 -18.95 42.08
CA ASN A 409 13.60 -19.46 42.08
C ASN A 409 13.26 -19.98 43.48
N HIS A 410 12.00 -19.82 43.87
CA HIS A 410 11.42 -20.56 44.98
C HIS A 410 10.81 -21.83 44.44
N GLY A 411 10.90 -22.88 45.23
CA GLY A 411 10.21 -24.11 44.95
C GLY A 411 10.78 -25.18 45.84
N PHE A 412 10.71 -26.40 45.36
CA PHE A 412 11.24 -27.52 46.08
C PHE A 412 12.35 -28.18 45.30
N ILE A 413 13.34 -28.69 46.03
CA ILE A 413 14.24 -29.68 45.46
C ILE A 413 13.51 -31.00 45.53
N ALA A 414 13.24 -31.55 44.36
CA ALA A 414 12.38 -32.71 44.22
C ALA A 414 12.86 -33.91 45.06
N GLN A 415 14.18 -34.15 45.18
CA GLN A 415 14.73 -35.22 46.02
C GLN A 415 14.33 -35.08 47.50
N GLU A 416 14.27 -33.85 48.00
CA GLU A 416 13.88 -33.57 49.38
C GLU A 416 12.38 -33.82 49.58
N VAL A 417 11.55 -33.49 48.58
CA VAL A 417 10.12 -33.80 48.60
C VAL A 417 9.88 -35.31 48.66
N LYS A 418 10.66 -36.10 47.93
CA LYS A 418 10.54 -37.56 47.96
C LYS A 418 10.84 -38.13 49.33
N THR A 419 11.92 -37.67 49.97
CA THR A 419 12.27 -38.12 51.32
C THR A 419 11.16 -37.83 52.31
N ALA A 420 10.52 -36.66 52.22
CA ALA A 420 9.35 -36.34 53.04
C ALA A 420 8.19 -37.29 52.74
N ILE A 421 7.88 -37.59 51.48
CA ILE A 421 6.79 -38.54 51.15
C ILE A 421 7.05 -39.93 51.75
N ASP A 422 8.26 -40.46 51.66
CA ASP A 422 8.60 -41.81 52.15
C ASP A 422 8.52 -41.94 53.68
N ALA A 423 8.66 -40.81 54.40
CA ALA A 423 8.57 -40.78 55.86
C ALA A 423 7.13 -40.80 56.39
N HIS A 424 6.15 -40.51 55.54
CA HIS A 424 4.75 -40.31 55.93
C HIS A 424 3.83 -41.40 55.37
N SER A 425 3.62 -42.47 56.15
CA SER A 425 2.74 -43.61 55.80
C SER A 425 1.26 -43.22 55.58
N GLU A 426 0.87 -42.04 56.04
CA GLU A 426 -0.44 -41.43 55.84
C GLU A 426 -0.60 -40.79 54.46
N ILE A 427 0.50 -40.41 53.79
CA ILE A 427 0.45 -39.99 52.39
C ILE A 427 0.04 -41.21 51.60
N LYS A 428 -1.19 -41.14 51.09
CA LYS A 428 -1.77 -42.25 50.37
C LYS A 428 -1.19 -42.31 48.98
N ASP A 429 -1.15 -43.53 48.49
CA ASP A 429 -0.86 -43.82 47.09
C ASP A 429 -1.79 -42.97 46.20
N GLY A 430 -1.21 -42.17 45.28
CA GLY A 430 -1.92 -41.23 44.41
C GLY A 430 -1.66 -39.72 44.62
N PHE A 431 -0.86 -39.30 45.62
CA PHE A 431 -0.52 -37.89 45.85
C PHE A 431 0.59 -37.38 44.90
N ARG A 432 0.23 -36.62 43.87
CA ARG A 432 1.14 -36.21 42.77
C ARG A 432 1.88 -34.89 43.01
N LEU A 433 2.65 -34.78 44.08
CA LEU A 433 3.47 -33.59 44.34
C LEU A 433 4.88 -33.69 43.76
N TRP A 434 5.45 -34.88 43.73
CA TRP A 434 6.81 -35.13 43.27
C TRP A 434 6.80 -36.18 42.17
N ASP A 435 7.76 -36.05 41.27
CA ASP A 435 8.05 -37.09 40.30
C ASP A 435 9.54 -37.07 39.88
N ASN A 436 10.01 -38.16 39.29
CA ASN A 436 11.28 -38.15 38.56
C ASN A 436 11.03 -37.74 37.09
N ARG A 437 12.00 -37.07 36.48
CA ARG A 437 12.10 -36.90 35.02
C ARG A 437 13.10 -37.88 34.47
N ASP A 438 13.00 -38.13 33.18
CA ASP A 438 13.76 -39.20 32.53
C ASP A 438 15.25 -38.85 32.30
N ASP A 439 15.59 -37.56 32.23
CA ASP A 439 16.98 -37.07 32.13
C ASP A 439 17.76 -37.18 33.46
N GLY A 440 17.20 -37.91 34.43
CA GLY A 440 17.70 -38.04 35.80
C GLY A 440 17.42 -36.82 36.67
N SER A 441 16.87 -35.74 36.10
CA SER A 441 16.31 -34.64 36.88
C SER A 441 14.99 -35.06 37.52
N GLN A 442 14.44 -34.21 38.39
CA GLN A 442 13.22 -34.52 39.13
C GLN A 442 12.35 -33.27 39.17
N GLU A 443 11.03 -33.44 39.28
CA GLU A 443 10.06 -32.36 39.18
C GLU A 443 9.05 -32.34 40.31
N VAL A 444 8.34 -31.21 40.39
CA VAL A 444 7.34 -30.96 41.42
C VAL A 444 6.10 -30.34 40.80
N ALA A 445 4.94 -30.87 41.20
CA ALA A 445 3.62 -30.36 40.84
C ALA A 445 2.96 -29.76 42.08
N GLU A 446 3.33 -28.52 42.34
CA GLU A 446 3.02 -27.80 43.58
C GLU A 446 1.51 -27.64 43.82
N THR A 447 0.69 -27.67 42.77
CA THR A 447 -0.78 -27.62 42.88
C THR A 447 -1.36 -28.81 43.65
N ALA A 448 -0.67 -29.94 43.72
CA ALA A 448 -1.10 -31.10 44.51
C ALA A 448 -1.08 -30.82 46.01
N LEU A 449 -0.28 -29.86 46.50
CA LEU A 449 -0.20 -29.55 47.92
C LEU A 449 -1.49 -28.99 48.51
N ILE A 450 -2.38 -28.45 47.68
CA ILE A 450 -3.54 -27.67 48.13
C ILE A 450 -4.40 -28.40 49.18
N PRO A 451 -4.81 -29.68 49.01
CA PRO A 451 -5.60 -30.38 50.02
C PRO A 451 -4.82 -30.67 51.32
N ILE A 452 -3.52 -30.94 51.24
CA ILE A 452 -2.70 -31.29 52.41
C ILE A 452 -2.34 -30.04 53.22
N LEU A 453 -2.05 -28.93 52.53
CA LEU A 453 -1.94 -27.62 53.15
C LEU A 453 -3.23 -27.23 53.87
N THR A 454 -4.40 -27.54 53.28
CA THR A 454 -5.68 -27.31 53.93
C THR A 454 -5.76 -28.07 55.25
N LYS A 455 -5.39 -29.35 55.29
CA LYS A 455 -5.38 -30.15 56.51
C LYS A 455 -4.35 -29.66 57.54
N ALA A 456 -3.13 -29.33 57.11
CA ALA A 456 -2.09 -28.79 57.97
C ALA A 456 -2.54 -27.51 58.69
N VAL A 457 -3.23 -26.63 57.97
CA VAL A 457 -3.82 -25.40 58.54
C VAL A 457 -4.90 -25.74 59.58
N GLN A 458 -5.75 -26.73 59.31
CA GLN A 458 -6.76 -27.18 60.28
C GLN A 458 -6.11 -27.68 61.58
N GLU A 459 -5.05 -28.48 61.49
CA GLU A 459 -4.33 -29.02 62.65
C GLU A 459 -3.61 -27.93 63.46
N LEU A 460 -2.94 -27.01 62.78
CA LEU A 460 -2.28 -25.88 63.43
C LEU A 460 -3.30 -25.01 64.18
N SER A 461 -4.46 -24.76 63.57
CA SER A 461 -5.55 -24.00 64.20
C SER A 461 -6.03 -24.66 65.50
N ALA A 462 -6.13 -25.99 65.53
CA ALA A 462 -6.52 -26.73 66.73
C ALA A 462 -5.48 -26.63 67.85
N GLN A 463 -4.18 -26.76 67.52
CA GLN A 463 -3.10 -26.63 68.50
C GLN A 463 -3.04 -25.23 69.13
N VAL A 464 -3.20 -24.19 68.31
CA VAL A 464 -3.25 -22.80 68.79
C VAL A 464 -4.39 -22.61 69.78
N THR A 465 -5.56 -23.20 69.49
CA THR A 465 -6.72 -23.13 70.39
C THR A 465 -6.44 -23.80 71.74
N ALA A 466 -5.86 -25.01 71.70
CA ALA A 466 -5.53 -25.76 72.92
C ALA A 466 -4.49 -25.05 73.79
N LEU A 467 -3.44 -24.49 73.17
CA LEU A 467 -2.42 -23.72 73.88
C LEU A 467 -3.01 -22.45 74.49
N THR A 468 -3.87 -21.75 73.76
CA THR A 468 -4.56 -20.55 74.27
C THR A 468 -5.37 -20.87 75.52
N ASN A 469 -6.17 -21.94 75.49
CA ASN A 469 -6.97 -22.36 76.64
C ASN A 469 -6.11 -22.74 77.84
N ARG A 470 -5.00 -23.45 77.62
CA ARG A 470 -4.07 -23.82 78.69
C ARG A 470 -3.42 -22.58 79.32
N ILE A 471 -3.03 -21.61 78.50
CA ILE A 471 -2.50 -20.33 78.96
C ILE A 471 -3.56 -19.63 79.80
N THR A 472 -4.79 -19.51 79.32
CA THR A 472 -5.90 -18.90 80.08
C THR A 472 -6.14 -19.60 81.41
N ALA A 473 -6.10 -20.93 81.45
CA ALA A 473 -6.25 -21.70 82.70
C ALA A 473 -5.13 -21.40 83.69
N LEU A 474 -3.87 -21.49 83.26
CA LEU A 474 -2.69 -21.16 84.08
C LEU A 474 -2.71 -19.71 84.58
N GLU A 475 -3.20 -18.78 83.76
CA GLU A 475 -3.35 -17.37 84.12
C GLU A 475 -4.50 -17.12 85.12
N SER A 476 -5.53 -17.98 85.12
CA SER A 476 -6.68 -17.86 86.03
C SER A 476 -6.44 -18.43 87.44
N GLY A 477 -5.34 -19.15 87.68
CA GLY A 477 -4.95 -19.65 89.00
C GLY A 477 -5.70 -20.90 89.49
N GLU A 478 -6.41 -21.61 88.59
CA GLU A 478 -6.95 -22.97 88.78
C GLU A 478 -6.04 -24.05 88.17
#